data_AF-A0A168KWB9-F1
#
_entry.id   AF-A0A168KWB9-F1
#
_cell.length_a   1.000
_cell.length_b   1.000
_cell.length_c   1.000
_cell.angle_alpha   90.00
_cell.angle_beta   90.00
_cell.angle_gamma   90.00
#
_symmetry.space_group_name_H-M   'P 1'
#
loop_
_entity.id
_entity.type
_entity.pdbx_description
1 polymer ?
#
loop_
_entity_poly.entity_id
_entity_poly.type
_entity_poly.pdbx_seq_one_letter_code
_entity_poly.pdbx_strand_id
1 'polypeptide(L)'
;MQFQYTTIAQVWSEQSQWTRQLYAKQEDEHGYIYMANTLVNVLDKSIHVLIPSGDPDQDGNQSVDATIAPLLLVLVSLAEGDEAFKQTMIKQMLPREKDRLKPVNEGSSLSAYLIRLMTSTMMPQTRDAACETLFVLCDKDASKFTQQVGYGNAVGFLVNKGIPMEPPQGSSSETQEDVNPITGQYVKEEKLPDLKDMTDEEKEREAERLFVLF
;
A
#
# COMPACT_ATOMS: atom_id res chain seq x y z
N MET A 1 10.80 -39.04 -30.62
CA MET A 1 9.40 -39.47 -30.37
C MET A 1 8.50 -38.28 -30.65
N GLN A 2 7.79 -38.27 -31.78
CA GLN A 2 6.75 -37.28 -32.05
C GLN A 2 5.45 -37.83 -31.44
N PHE A 3 4.91 -37.14 -30.43
CA PHE A 3 3.62 -37.49 -29.88
C PHE A 3 2.54 -37.27 -30.95
N GLN A 4 1.61 -38.20 -31.06
CA GLN A 4 0.47 -38.08 -31.97
C GLN A 4 -0.35 -36.84 -31.57
N TYR A 5 -0.82 -36.06 -32.54
CA TYR A 5 -1.59 -34.83 -32.31
C TYR A 5 -2.78 -35.05 -31.37
N THR A 6 -3.40 -36.23 -31.44
CA THR A 6 -4.50 -36.65 -30.57
C THR A 6 -4.10 -36.74 -29.10
N THR A 7 -2.91 -37.22 -28.79
CA THR A 7 -2.38 -37.30 -27.41
C THR A 7 -2.11 -35.90 -26.87
N ILE A 8 -1.53 -35.01 -27.69
CA ILE A 8 -1.29 -33.61 -27.29
C ILE A 8 -2.63 -32.90 -27.06
N ALA A 9 -3.58 -33.02 -27.99
CA ALA A 9 -4.90 -32.42 -27.86
C ALA A 9 -5.67 -32.95 -26.64
N GLN A 10 -5.55 -34.24 -26.35
CA GLN A 10 -6.18 -34.85 -25.17
C GLN A 10 -5.57 -34.33 -23.87
N VAL A 11 -4.24 -34.31 -23.75
CA VAL A 11 -3.55 -33.76 -22.56
C VAL A 11 -3.91 -32.29 -22.33
N TRP A 12 -3.93 -31.48 -23.39
CA TRP A 12 -4.36 -30.08 -23.28
C TRP A 12 -5.84 -29.95 -22.93
N SER A 13 -6.70 -30.82 -23.45
CA SER A 13 -8.12 -30.82 -23.10
C SER A 13 -8.34 -31.20 -21.63
N GLU A 14 -7.63 -32.21 -21.12
CA GLU A 14 -7.69 -32.67 -19.73
C GLU A 14 -7.10 -31.63 -18.78
N GLN A 15 -5.96 -30.99 -19.12
CA GLN A 15 -5.44 -29.84 -18.37
C GLN A 15 -6.42 -28.66 -18.38
N SER A 16 -7.05 -28.37 -19.52
CA SER A 16 -8.02 -27.28 -19.63
C SER A 16 -9.30 -27.58 -18.85
N GLN A 17 -9.73 -28.84 -18.76
CA GLN A 17 -10.87 -29.26 -17.96
C GLN A 17 -10.55 -29.27 -16.47
N TRP A 18 -9.36 -29.74 -16.09
CA TRP A 18 -8.87 -29.68 -14.72
C TRP A 18 -8.72 -28.23 -14.23
N THR A 19 -8.13 -27.34 -15.03
CA THR A 19 -8.10 -25.90 -14.72
C THR A 19 -9.49 -25.29 -14.72
N ARG A 20 -10.38 -25.64 -15.65
CA ARG A 20 -11.78 -25.18 -15.61
C ARG A 20 -12.56 -25.68 -14.40
N GLN A 21 -12.26 -26.87 -13.87
CA GLN A 21 -12.86 -27.39 -12.64
C GLN A 21 -12.30 -26.69 -11.40
N LEU A 22 -10.99 -26.43 -11.36
CA LEU A 22 -10.34 -25.69 -10.27
C LEU A 22 -10.76 -24.20 -10.24
N TYR A 23 -11.05 -23.63 -11.40
CA TYR A 23 -11.37 -22.22 -11.60
C TYR A 23 -12.79 -22.03 -12.18
N ALA A 24 -13.73 -22.93 -11.85
CA ALA A 24 -15.12 -22.83 -12.27
C ALA A 24 -15.75 -21.56 -11.67
N LYS A 25 -15.69 -20.48 -12.47
CA LYS A 25 -15.94 -19.07 -12.13
C LYS A 25 -17.27 -18.73 -11.44
N GLN A 26 -18.22 -19.65 -11.27
CA GLN A 26 -19.55 -19.33 -10.75
C GLN A 26 -19.79 -19.72 -9.29
N GLU A 27 -18.95 -20.56 -8.67
CA GLU A 27 -19.21 -21.03 -7.30
C GLU A 27 -18.02 -20.92 -6.33
N ASP A 28 -16.81 -20.61 -6.80
CA ASP A 28 -15.63 -20.67 -5.94
C ASP A 28 -15.11 -19.29 -5.48
N GLU A 29 -15.87 -18.64 -4.60
CA GLU A 29 -15.41 -17.49 -3.82
C GLU A 29 -14.09 -17.82 -3.08
N HIS A 30 -13.87 -19.09 -2.74
CA HIS A 30 -12.66 -19.54 -2.04
C HIS A 30 -11.41 -19.53 -2.91
N GLY A 31 -11.50 -19.74 -4.22
CA GLY A 31 -10.35 -19.75 -5.13
C GLY A 31 -9.66 -18.39 -5.23
N TYR A 32 -10.43 -17.32 -5.44
CA TYR A 32 -9.90 -15.94 -5.48
C TYR A 32 -9.34 -15.52 -4.13
N ILE A 33 -10.05 -15.83 -3.04
CA ILE A 33 -9.60 -15.54 -1.68
C ILE A 33 -8.26 -16.27 -1.40
N TYR A 34 -8.16 -17.55 -1.75
CA TYR A 34 -6.94 -18.34 -1.57
C TYR A 34 -5.78 -17.78 -2.39
N MET A 35 -6.01 -17.44 -3.66
CA MET A 35 -5.00 -16.86 -4.54
C MET A 35 -4.53 -15.50 -4.03
N ALA A 36 -5.46 -14.61 -3.64
CA ALA A 36 -5.14 -13.31 -3.07
C ALA A 36 -4.31 -13.46 -1.79
N ASN A 37 -4.75 -14.31 -0.85
CA ASN A 37 -4.01 -14.61 0.38
C ASN A 37 -2.60 -15.12 0.08
N THR A 38 -2.47 -16.02 -0.88
CA THR A 38 -1.17 -16.61 -1.23
C THR A 38 -0.23 -15.56 -1.80
N LEU A 39 -0.69 -14.77 -2.78
CA LEU A 39 0.14 -13.75 -3.44
C LEU A 39 0.51 -12.62 -2.49
N VAL A 40 -0.42 -12.15 -1.66
CA VAL A 40 -0.16 -11.13 -0.64
C VAL A 40 0.82 -11.64 0.43
N ASN A 41 0.71 -12.92 0.84
CA ASN A 41 1.66 -13.54 1.78
C ASN A 41 3.07 -13.69 1.17
N VAL A 42 3.16 -14.03 -0.12
CA VAL A 42 4.44 -14.05 -0.83
C VAL A 42 5.05 -12.64 -0.89
N LEU A 43 4.26 -11.61 -1.19
CA LEU A 43 4.72 -10.22 -1.15
C LEU A 43 5.22 -9.83 0.24
N ASP A 44 4.41 -10.07 1.28
CA ASP A 44 4.73 -9.73 2.67
C ASP A 44 6.04 -10.37 3.13
N LYS A 45 6.22 -11.67 2.88
CA LYS A 45 7.47 -12.38 3.18
C LYS A 45 8.64 -11.87 2.36
N SER A 46 8.43 -11.54 1.08
CA SER A 46 9.49 -11.01 0.22
C SER A 46 9.98 -9.66 0.74
N ILE A 47 9.08 -8.77 1.17
CA ILE A 47 9.43 -7.49 1.80
C ILE A 47 10.25 -7.74 3.08
N HIS A 48 9.81 -8.63 3.97
CA HIS A 48 10.54 -8.89 5.23
C HIS A 48 11.92 -9.52 5.02
N VAL A 49 12.10 -10.31 3.95
CA VAL A 49 13.39 -10.93 3.62
C VAL A 49 14.34 -9.92 2.97
N LEU A 50 13.82 -9.07 2.08
CA LEU A 50 14.62 -8.14 1.30
C LEU A 50 14.86 -6.79 1.99
N ILE A 51 14.01 -6.41 2.95
CA ILE A 51 14.08 -5.16 3.71
C ILE A 51 13.99 -5.48 5.23
N PRO A 52 15.01 -6.13 5.81
CA PRO A 52 14.99 -6.60 7.20
C PRO A 52 14.94 -5.47 8.24
N SER A 53 15.45 -4.28 7.93
CA SER A 53 15.35 -3.11 8.82
C SER A 53 13.93 -2.53 8.85
N GLY A 54 13.16 -2.82 7.80
CA GLY A 54 11.85 -2.26 7.51
C GLY A 54 11.83 -0.81 7.04
N ASP A 55 13.01 -0.24 6.80
CA ASP A 55 13.20 1.03 6.10
C ASP A 55 13.65 0.77 4.64
N PRO A 56 12.79 1.06 3.65
CA PRO A 56 13.13 0.89 2.24
C PRO A 56 14.37 1.68 1.80
N ASP A 57 14.70 2.79 2.42
CA ASP A 57 15.85 3.61 2.01
C ASP A 57 17.16 3.14 2.66
N GLN A 58 17.11 2.30 3.69
CA GLN A 58 18.30 1.68 4.29
C GLN A 58 18.74 0.41 3.55
N ASP A 59 17.79 -0.50 3.28
CA ASP A 59 18.09 -1.79 2.64
C ASP A 59 17.87 -1.76 1.11
N GLY A 60 17.13 -0.76 0.63
CA GLY A 60 16.75 -0.64 -0.77
C GLY A 60 17.94 -0.45 -1.69
N ASN A 61 17.89 -1.20 -2.78
CA ASN A 61 18.83 -1.10 -3.88
C ASN A 61 18.13 -1.55 -5.17
N GLN A 62 18.80 -1.34 -6.30
CA GLN A 62 18.24 -1.65 -7.61
C GLN A 62 17.80 -3.13 -7.78
N SER A 63 18.49 -4.07 -7.13
CA SER A 63 18.11 -5.49 -7.20
C SER A 63 16.84 -5.79 -6.42
N VAL A 64 16.70 -5.19 -5.23
CA VAL A 64 15.49 -5.33 -4.41
C VAL A 64 14.30 -4.65 -5.10
N ASP A 65 14.53 -3.46 -5.67
CA ASP A 65 13.54 -2.72 -6.43
C ASP A 65 12.97 -3.52 -7.62
N ALA A 66 13.87 -4.09 -8.43
CA ALA A 66 13.50 -4.94 -9.57
C ALA A 66 12.81 -6.25 -9.17
N THR A 67 12.93 -6.67 -7.91
CA THR A 67 12.32 -7.93 -7.41
C THR A 67 10.91 -7.70 -6.86
N ILE A 68 10.69 -6.61 -6.10
CA ILE A 68 9.40 -6.36 -5.44
C ILE A 68 8.38 -5.74 -6.39
N ALA A 69 8.82 -4.82 -7.28
CA ALA A 69 7.90 -4.13 -8.19
C ALA A 69 7.02 -5.07 -9.05
N PRO A 70 7.55 -6.15 -9.67
CA PRO A 70 6.71 -7.07 -10.45
C PRO A 70 5.62 -7.79 -9.63
N LEU A 71 5.88 -8.09 -8.36
CA LEU A 71 4.89 -8.74 -7.48
C LEU A 71 3.70 -7.81 -7.24
N LEU A 72 3.97 -6.53 -6.99
CA LEU A 72 2.93 -5.51 -6.84
C LEU A 72 2.14 -5.32 -8.15
N LEU A 73 2.81 -5.24 -9.30
CA LEU A 73 2.13 -5.05 -10.59
C LEU A 73 1.21 -6.21 -10.99
N VAL A 74 1.61 -7.45 -10.67
CA VAL A 74 0.74 -8.63 -10.85
C VAL A 74 -0.50 -8.52 -9.97
N LEU A 75 -0.32 -8.14 -8.70
CA LEU A 75 -1.43 -7.94 -7.76
C LEU A 75 -2.39 -6.84 -8.25
N VAL A 76 -1.87 -5.72 -8.77
CA VAL A 76 -2.70 -4.65 -9.38
C VAL A 76 -3.55 -5.20 -10.51
N SER A 77 -2.92 -5.91 -11.46
CA SER A 77 -3.60 -6.45 -12.64
C SER A 77 -4.73 -7.42 -12.26
N LEU A 78 -4.52 -8.23 -11.21
CA LEU A 78 -5.53 -9.14 -10.69
C LEU A 78 -6.66 -8.42 -9.95
N ALA A 79 -6.34 -7.37 -9.17
CA ALA A 79 -7.34 -6.56 -8.47
C ALA A 79 -8.25 -5.78 -9.43
N GLU A 80 -7.73 -5.32 -10.57
CA GLU A 80 -8.56 -4.67 -11.60
C GLU A 80 -9.44 -5.67 -12.37
N GLY A 81 -8.99 -6.93 -12.48
CA GLY A 81 -9.70 -7.96 -13.23
C GLY A 81 -10.85 -8.62 -12.46
N ASP A 82 -10.81 -8.62 -11.13
CA ASP A 82 -11.80 -9.30 -10.28
C ASP A 82 -12.05 -8.57 -8.94
N GLU A 83 -13.31 -8.27 -8.65
CA GLU A 83 -13.70 -7.52 -7.45
C GLU A 83 -13.56 -8.36 -6.17
N ALA A 84 -13.80 -9.68 -6.20
CA ALA A 84 -13.64 -10.53 -5.02
C ALA A 84 -12.17 -10.65 -4.59
N PHE A 85 -11.27 -10.72 -5.58
CA PHE A 85 -9.83 -10.64 -5.37
C PHE A 85 -9.42 -9.31 -4.73
N LYS A 86 -9.90 -8.19 -5.29
CA LYS A 86 -9.65 -6.84 -4.77
C LYS A 86 -10.15 -6.64 -3.34
N GLN A 87 -11.35 -7.10 -3.02
CA GLN A 87 -11.89 -7.03 -1.64
C GLN A 87 -11.05 -7.81 -0.64
N THR A 88 -10.43 -8.92 -1.07
CA THR A 88 -9.51 -9.70 -0.23
C THR A 88 -8.19 -8.96 0.00
N MET A 89 -7.67 -8.28 -1.03
CA MET A 89 -6.47 -7.44 -0.91
C MET A 89 -6.70 -6.21 -0.03
N ILE A 90 -7.84 -5.52 -0.18
CA ILE A 90 -8.23 -4.36 0.64
C ILE A 90 -8.09 -4.69 2.13
N LYS A 91 -8.61 -5.85 2.54
CA LYS A 91 -8.55 -6.30 3.95
C LYS A 91 -7.12 -6.52 4.45
N GLN A 92 -6.14 -6.77 3.59
CA GLN A 92 -4.77 -7.15 3.96
C GLN A 92 -3.75 -6.02 3.76
N MET A 93 -3.93 -5.20 2.73
CA MET A 93 -2.94 -4.22 2.28
C MET A 93 -3.28 -2.78 2.70
N LEU A 94 -4.55 -2.46 2.98
CA LEU A 94 -4.91 -1.14 3.51
C LEU A 94 -4.84 -1.09 5.04
N PRO A 95 -4.53 0.08 5.64
CA PRO A 95 -4.50 0.25 7.09
C PRO A 95 -5.84 -0.10 7.75
N ARG A 96 -5.77 -0.89 8.82
CA ARG A 96 -6.92 -1.21 9.69
C ARG A 96 -6.98 -0.22 10.85
N GLU A 97 -8.08 -0.22 11.59
CA GLU A 97 -8.26 0.63 12.79
C GLU A 97 -7.07 0.56 13.76
N LYS A 98 -6.55 -0.65 14.01
CA LYS A 98 -5.37 -0.87 14.87
C LYS A 98 -4.08 -0.20 14.36
N ASP A 99 -3.96 0.01 13.06
CA ASP A 99 -2.77 0.62 12.44
C ASP A 99 -2.79 2.15 12.57
N ARG A 100 -3.94 2.73 12.95
CA ARG A 100 -4.14 4.18 13.12
C ARG A 100 -3.83 4.69 14.53
N LEU A 101 -3.36 3.82 15.42
CA LEU A 101 -2.88 4.21 16.76
C LEU A 101 -1.56 4.99 16.70
N LYS A 102 -0.91 5.01 15.55
CA LYS A 102 0.31 5.72 15.21
C LYS A 102 0.18 6.26 13.78
N PRO A 103 1.09 7.11 13.29
CA PRO A 103 1.12 7.47 11.88
C PRO A 103 1.10 6.20 11.01
N VAL A 104 0.31 6.17 9.94
CA VAL A 104 0.07 4.93 9.18
C VAL A 104 1.32 4.39 8.47
N ASN A 105 2.36 5.22 8.32
CA ASN A 105 3.69 4.85 7.85
C ASN A 105 4.57 4.26 8.97
N GLU A 106 4.21 4.41 10.24
CA GLU A 106 4.95 3.95 11.41
C GLU A 106 4.32 2.68 11.99
N GLY A 107 4.76 1.52 11.50
CA GLY A 107 4.22 0.23 11.94
C GLY A 107 4.93 -0.97 11.34
N SER A 108 4.65 -2.14 11.89
CA SER A 108 5.16 -3.44 11.42
C SER A 108 4.16 -4.22 10.57
N SER A 109 2.98 -3.67 10.30
CA SER A 109 1.99 -4.27 9.40
C SER A 109 2.36 -4.03 7.94
N LEU A 110 1.98 -4.95 7.04
CA LEU A 110 2.21 -4.83 5.60
C LEU A 110 1.74 -3.48 5.05
N SER A 111 0.59 -2.98 5.50
CA SER A 111 0.07 -1.65 5.13
C SER A 111 1.07 -0.54 5.43
N ALA A 112 1.69 -0.54 6.61
CA ALA A 112 2.70 0.44 6.98
C ALA A 112 3.97 0.34 6.12
N TYR A 113 4.42 -0.88 5.78
CA TYR A 113 5.54 -1.07 4.85
C TYR A 113 5.21 -0.54 3.45
N LEU A 114 4.01 -0.82 2.94
CA LEU A 114 3.57 -0.33 1.62
C LEU A 114 3.52 1.20 1.59
N ILE A 115 3.05 1.84 2.66
CA ILE A 115 3.01 3.30 2.77
C ILE A 115 4.43 3.89 2.83
N ARG A 116 5.37 3.27 3.55
CA ARG A 116 6.79 3.69 3.52
C ARG A 116 7.41 3.53 2.14
N LEU A 117 7.05 2.47 1.40
CA LEU A 117 7.53 2.28 0.03
C LEU A 117 7.07 3.40 -0.92
N MET A 118 5.90 4.02 -0.68
CA MET A 118 5.41 5.14 -1.50
C MET A 118 6.29 6.39 -1.45
N THR A 119 7.08 6.56 -0.40
CA THR A 119 7.97 7.72 -0.22
C THR A 119 9.45 7.36 -0.36
N SER A 120 9.76 6.11 -0.71
CA SER A 120 11.14 5.65 -0.90
C SER A 120 11.83 6.36 -2.06
N THR A 121 13.07 6.79 -1.80
CA THR A 121 13.94 7.39 -2.82
C THR A 121 14.86 6.38 -3.48
N MET A 122 15.16 5.27 -2.80
CA MET A 122 16.08 4.23 -3.26
C MET A 122 15.43 3.19 -4.17
N MET A 123 14.10 3.06 -4.14
CA MET A 123 13.33 2.04 -4.86
C MET A 123 12.21 2.64 -5.72
N PRO A 124 12.53 3.43 -6.77
CA PRO A 124 11.54 4.15 -7.56
C PRO A 124 10.52 3.25 -8.28
N GLN A 125 10.90 2.05 -8.74
CA GLN A 125 9.95 1.17 -9.45
C GLN A 125 8.91 0.59 -8.50
N THR A 126 9.36 0.16 -7.32
CA THR A 126 8.52 -0.38 -6.25
C THR A 126 7.66 0.71 -5.66
N ARG A 127 8.20 1.92 -5.49
CA ARG A 127 7.43 3.11 -5.08
C ARG A 127 6.24 3.33 -6.00
N ASP A 128 6.49 3.42 -7.31
CA ASP A 128 5.43 3.69 -8.28
C ASP A 128 4.39 2.54 -8.31
N ALA A 129 4.86 1.28 -8.23
CA ALA A 129 3.99 0.11 -8.15
C ALA A 129 3.17 0.06 -6.85
N ALA A 130 3.73 0.45 -5.71
CA ALA A 130 3.04 0.50 -4.42
C ALA A 130 1.95 1.57 -4.43
N CYS A 131 2.27 2.77 -4.94
CA CYS A 131 1.30 3.84 -5.13
C CYS A 131 0.14 3.39 -6.04
N GLU A 132 0.44 2.79 -7.20
CA GLU A 132 -0.59 2.31 -8.12
C GLU A 132 -1.46 1.22 -7.47
N THR A 133 -0.84 0.30 -6.73
CA THR A 133 -1.55 -0.78 -6.04
C THR A 133 -2.57 -0.20 -5.06
N LEU A 134 -2.11 0.65 -4.14
CA LEU A 134 -2.97 1.24 -3.12
C LEU A 134 -4.05 2.14 -3.76
N PHE A 135 -3.73 2.86 -4.84
CA PHE A 135 -4.69 3.67 -5.58
C PHE A 135 -5.80 2.84 -6.24
N VAL A 136 -5.46 1.69 -6.86
CA VAL A 136 -6.43 0.75 -7.44
C VAL A 136 -7.31 0.12 -6.35
N LEU A 137 -6.74 -0.22 -5.19
CA LEU A 137 -7.52 -0.71 -4.05
C LEU A 137 -8.50 0.36 -3.51
N CYS A 138 -8.20 1.63 -3.72
CA CYS A 138 -9.08 2.77 -3.40
C CYS A 138 -9.96 3.22 -4.58
N ASP A 139 -10.29 2.32 -5.51
CA ASP A 139 -11.15 2.61 -6.69
C ASP A 139 -10.62 3.72 -7.62
N LYS A 140 -9.32 4.01 -7.58
CA LYS A 140 -8.72 5.16 -8.27
C LYS A 140 -9.35 6.51 -7.87
N ASP A 141 -9.86 6.59 -6.65
CA ASP A 141 -10.44 7.80 -6.08
C ASP A 141 -9.42 8.46 -5.14
N ALA A 142 -9.05 9.71 -5.44
CA ALA A 142 -8.06 10.46 -4.67
C ALA A 142 -8.51 10.75 -3.23
N SER A 143 -9.80 10.97 -3.00
CA SER A 143 -10.34 11.23 -1.66
C SER A 143 -10.28 9.98 -0.80
N LYS A 144 -10.69 8.82 -1.34
CA LYS A 144 -10.57 7.53 -0.64
C LYS A 144 -9.10 7.18 -0.37
N PHE A 145 -8.24 7.42 -1.35
CA PHE A 145 -6.82 7.12 -1.25
C PHE A 145 -6.12 7.93 -0.15
N THR A 146 -6.32 9.25 -0.14
CA THR A 146 -5.76 10.14 0.89
C THR A 146 -6.30 9.83 2.29
N GLN A 147 -7.59 9.45 2.42
CA GLN A 147 -8.16 9.02 3.71
C GLN A 147 -7.52 7.73 4.26
N GLN A 148 -7.11 6.81 3.36
CA GLN A 148 -6.48 5.56 3.78
C GLN A 148 -5.01 5.74 4.13
N VAL A 149 -4.27 6.46 3.29
CA VAL A 149 -2.79 6.52 3.31
C VAL A 149 -2.25 7.78 4.01
N GLY A 150 -3.09 8.79 4.19
CA GLY A 150 -2.68 10.13 4.64
C GLY A 150 -2.25 11.00 3.45
N TYR A 151 -2.71 12.25 3.44
CA TYR A 151 -2.41 13.25 2.41
C TYR A 151 -0.90 13.46 2.24
N GLY A 152 -0.13 13.50 3.33
CA GLY A 152 1.32 13.73 3.27
C GLY A 152 2.06 12.66 2.46
N ASN A 153 1.64 11.40 2.59
CA ASN A 153 2.22 10.28 1.85
C ASN A 153 1.70 10.21 0.40
N ALA A 154 0.44 10.60 0.18
CA ALA A 154 -0.24 10.46 -1.11
C ALA A 154 0.00 11.63 -2.09
N VAL A 155 0.25 12.84 -1.61
CA VAL A 155 0.27 14.06 -2.44
C VAL A 155 1.32 14.01 -3.55
N GLY A 156 2.51 13.49 -3.27
CA GLY A 156 3.58 13.39 -4.28
C GLY A 156 3.17 12.52 -5.47
N PHE A 157 2.49 11.40 -5.21
CA PHE A 157 1.96 10.54 -6.26
C PHE A 157 0.81 11.19 -7.03
N LEU A 158 -0.15 11.81 -6.34
CA LEU A 158 -1.32 12.44 -6.96
C LEU A 158 -0.93 13.60 -7.88
N VAL A 159 0.04 14.42 -7.46
CA VAL A 159 0.61 15.50 -8.28
C VAL A 159 1.30 14.94 -9.52
N ASN A 160 2.11 13.88 -9.38
CA ASN A 160 2.76 13.22 -10.51
C ASN A 160 1.76 12.59 -11.50
N LYS A 161 0.61 12.11 -11.01
CA LYS A 161 -0.52 11.62 -11.82
C LYS A 161 -1.35 12.74 -12.46
N GLY A 162 -1.10 14.00 -12.13
CA GLY A 162 -1.87 15.15 -12.62
C GLY A 162 -3.27 15.26 -12.02
N ILE A 163 -3.50 14.67 -10.85
CA ILE A 163 -4.78 14.74 -10.14
C ILE A 163 -4.70 15.91 -9.14
N PRO A 164 -5.42 17.02 -9.37
CA PRO A 164 -5.42 18.14 -8.46
C PRO A 164 -6.12 17.76 -7.15
N MET A 165 -5.45 17.99 -6.03
CA MET A 165 -6.00 17.77 -4.69
C MET A 165 -5.74 19.01 -3.85
N GLU A 166 -6.80 19.58 -3.27
CA GLU A 166 -6.66 20.67 -2.31
C GLU A 166 -6.09 20.12 -0.99
N PRO A 167 -5.17 20.85 -0.34
CA PRO A 167 -4.72 20.46 0.99
C PRO A 167 -5.91 20.42 1.94
N PRO A 168 -5.97 19.42 2.85
CA PRO A 168 -7.07 19.33 3.80
C PRO A 168 -7.15 20.62 4.62
N GLN A 169 -8.28 21.29 4.54
CA GLN A 169 -8.61 22.41 5.43
C GLN A 169 -8.67 21.82 6.84
N GLY A 170 -7.80 22.29 7.75
CA GLY A 170 -7.64 21.69 9.08
C GLY A 170 -8.99 21.37 9.72
N SER A 171 -9.22 20.10 10.03
CA SER A 171 -10.49 19.64 10.60
C SER A 171 -10.65 20.22 12.00
N SER A 172 -11.49 21.25 12.13
CA SER A 172 -11.94 21.83 13.39
C SER A 172 -13.04 20.97 14.06
N SER A 173 -12.91 19.65 13.96
CA SER A 173 -13.87 18.67 14.48
C SER A 173 -13.14 17.81 15.50
N GLU A 174 -13.31 18.16 16.78
CA GLU A 174 -12.71 17.48 17.93
C GLU A 174 -13.50 16.21 18.29
N THR A 175 -13.81 15.35 17.31
CA THR A 175 -14.34 14.01 17.60
C THR A 175 -13.16 13.06 17.83
N GLN A 176 -13.13 12.38 18.98
CA GLN A 176 -12.01 11.52 19.42
C GLN A 176 -11.70 10.33 18.49
N GLU A 177 -12.59 10.04 17.53
CA GLU A 177 -12.42 8.98 16.51
C GLU A 177 -12.06 9.54 15.12
N ASP A 178 -11.90 10.86 14.98
CA ASP A 178 -11.51 11.45 13.70
C ASP A 178 -10.09 11.03 13.33
N VAL A 179 -9.92 10.73 12.04
CA VAL A 179 -8.63 10.37 11.44
C VAL A 179 -7.98 11.65 10.93
N ASN A 180 -6.75 11.93 11.36
CA ASN A 180 -5.99 13.05 10.84
C ASN A 180 -5.75 12.85 9.33
N PRO A 181 -6.21 13.78 8.47
CA PRO A 181 -6.12 13.63 7.02
C PRO A 181 -4.67 13.67 6.51
N ILE A 182 -3.71 14.16 7.29
CA ILE A 182 -2.29 14.26 6.92
C ILE A 182 -1.57 12.94 7.20
N THR A 183 -1.65 12.44 8.44
CA THR A 183 -0.87 11.29 8.94
C THR A 183 -1.65 9.98 8.93
N GLY A 184 -2.97 10.01 8.74
CA GLY A 184 -3.84 8.84 8.76
C GLY A 184 -4.07 8.22 10.15
N GLN A 185 -3.50 8.80 11.22
CA GLN A 185 -3.65 8.34 12.60
C GLN A 185 -4.91 8.91 13.26
N TYR A 186 -5.36 8.33 14.37
CA TYR A 186 -6.45 8.90 15.17
C TYR A 186 -5.99 10.16 15.89
N VAL A 187 -6.82 11.22 15.84
CA VAL A 187 -6.56 12.51 16.50
C VAL A 187 -6.27 12.34 18.00
N LYS A 188 -6.94 11.38 18.66
CA LYS A 188 -6.74 11.07 20.08
C LYS A 188 -5.32 10.57 20.42
N GLU A 189 -4.68 9.86 19.51
CA GLU A 189 -3.36 9.26 19.72
C GLU A 189 -2.22 10.21 19.30
N GLU A 190 -2.56 11.38 18.75
CA GLU A 190 -1.58 12.39 18.39
C GLU A 190 -0.91 12.95 19.62
N LYS A 191 0.40 12.71 19.72
CA LYS A 191 1.25 13.45 20.63
C LYS A 191 1.45 14.84 20.04
N LEU A 192 0.56 15.77 20.37
CA LEU A 192 0.83 17.18 20.17
C LEU A 192 2.16 17.48 20.90
N PRO A 193 3.14 18.12 20.24
CA PRO A 193 4.32 18.59 20.95
C PRO A 193 3.84 19.47 22.10
N ASP A 194 4.31 19.19 23.30
CA ASP A 194 3.89 19.89 24.52
C ASP A 194 4.48 21.31 24.50
N LEU A 195 3.88 22.17 23.66
CA LEU A 195 4.24 23.57 23.47
C LEU A 195 4.11 24.38 24.78
N LYS A 196 3.50 23.79 25.82
CA LYS A 196 3.43 24.33 27.18
C LYS A 196 4.75 24.24 27.92
N ASP A 197 5.62 23.29 27.59
CA ASP A 197 6.91 23.08 28.27
C ASP A 197 8.08 23.77 27.55
N MET A 198 7.87 24.33 26.36
CA MET A 198 8.91 25.07 25.63
C MET A 198 8.94 26.54 26.04
N THR A 199 10.13 27.01 26.43
CA THR A 199 10.39 28.43 26.68
C THR A 199 10.32 29.24 25.38
N ASP A 200 10.03 30.54 25.46
CA ASP A 200 9.91 31.38 24.26
C ASP A 200 11.22 31.44 23.45
N GLU A 201 12.38 31.33 24.11
CA GLU A 201 13.69 31.24 23.47
C GLU A 201 13.92 29.91 22.72
N GLU A 202 13.30 28.81 23.17
CA GLU A 202 13.33 27.54 22.44
C GLU A 202 12.41 27.57 21.22
N LYS A 203 11.25 28.25 21.32
CA LYS A 203 10.36 28.47 20.17
C LYS A 203 11.03 29.31 19.09
N GLU A 204 11.76 30.37 19.47
CA GLU A 204 12.51 31.20 18.52
C GLU A 204 13.61 30.39 17.82
N ARG A 205 14.37 29.57 18.55
CA ARG A 205 15.37 28.67 17.95
C ARG A 205 14.78 27.64 17.00
N GLU A 206 13.61 27.08 17.33
CA GLU A 206 12.95 26.11 16.48
C GLU A 206 12.38 26.78 15.20
N ALA A 207 11.88 28.01 15.32
CA ALA A 207 11.46 28.83 14.19
C ALA A 207 12.62 29.19 13.25
N GLU A 208 13.79 29.57 13.78
CA GLU A 208 15.00 29.80 12.99
C GLU A 208 15.45 28.53 12.25
N ARG A 209 15.35 27.37 12.91
CA ARG A 209 15.68 26.09 12.28
C ARG A 209 14.72 25.73 11.16
N LEU A 210 13.41 25.94 11.37
CA LEU A 210 12.39 25.71 10.34
C LEU A 210 12.57 26.66 9.15
N PHE A 211 12.97 27.92 9.39
CA PHE A 211 13.24 28.89 8.33
C PHE A 211 14.38 28.47 7.38
N VAL A 212 15.30 27.62 7.84
CA VAL A 212 16.39 27.09 6.99
C VAL A 212 15.97 25.81 6.23
N LEU A 213 14.96 25.09 6.73
CA LEU A 213 14.49 23.83 6.13
C LEU A 213 13.54 24.02 4.94
N PHE A 214 13.04 25.24 4.73
CA PHE A 214 12.13 25.64 3.66
C PHE A 214 12.71 26.79 2.84
#